data_AF-A0A6V8SNE2-F1
#
_entry.id   AF-A0A6V8SNE2-F1
#
_cell.length_a   1.000
_cell.length_b   1.000
_cell.length_c   1.000
_cell.angle_alpha   90.00
_cell.angle_beta   90.00
_cell.angle_gamma   90.00
#
_symmetry.space_group_name_H-M   'P 1'
#
loop_
_entity.id
_entity.type
_entity.pdbx_description
1 polymer ?
#
loop_
_entity_poly.entity_id
_entity_poly.type
_entity_poly.pdbx_seq_one_letter_code
_entity_poly.pdbx_strand_id
1 'polypeptide(L)'
;MDKKNLKLKISWAALLFWMIIIFVYSSKNGTESDKQSALVIYVFNALGIDLNGMLGDLATFIVRKTAHFTEYLILFLLAYNVFKNYLNKKTAIVFGILLTFGYACTDEIHQLFVPGRTGKFRDVLIDTSGAIFGGMVITLVNKIRYKSKIVV
;
A
#
# COMPACT_ATOMS: atom_id res chain seq x y z
N MET A 1 -16.15 10.74 26.31
CA MET A 1 -15.13 9.82 25.76
C MET A 1 -13.84 10.60 25.54
N ASP A 2 -12.71 10.15 26.10
CA ASP A 2 -11.40 10.82 25.93
C ASP A 2 -11.07 10.98 24.43
N LYS A 3 -10.72 12.19 23.99
CA LYS A 3 -10.37 12.52 22.59
C LYS A 3 -9.24 11.63 22.08
N LYS A 4 -8.32 11.19 22.96
CA LYS A 4 -7.25 10.25 22.61
C LYS A 4 -7.79 8.87 22.23
N ASN A 5 -8.74 8.35 23.01
CA ASN A 5 -9.37 7.06 22.75
C ASN A 5 -10.20 7.07 21.46
N LEU A 6 -10.84 8.20 21.13
CA LEU A 6 -11.55 8.35 19.85
C LEU A 6 -10.59 8.27 18.65
N LYS A 7 -9.49 9.02 18.67
CA LYS A 7 -8.50 9.01 17.56
C LYS A 7 -7.90 7.62 17.33
N LEU A 8 -7.66 6.88 18.41
CA LEU A 8 -7.13 5.53 18.34
C LEU A 8 -8.14 4.56 17.72
N LYS A 9 -9.42 4.62 18.12
CA LYS A 9 -10.50 3.84 17.51
C LYS A 9 -10.64 4.13 16.01
N ILE A 10 -10.58 5.41 15.62
CA ILE A 10 -10.62 5.83 14.20
C ILE A 10 -9.42 5.25 13.44
N SER A 11 -8.23 5.25 14.03
CA SER A 11 -7.02 4.73 13.38
C SER A 11 -7.10 3.23 13.13
N TRP A 12 -7.62 2.47 14.10
CA TRP A 12 -7.88 1.03 13.94
C TRP A 12 -8.98 0.76 12.91
N ALA A 13 -10.07 1.52 12.95
CA ALA A 13 -11.15 1.39 11.97
C ALA A 13 -10.66 1.67 10.55
N ALA A 14 -9.84 2.71 10.34
CA ALA A 14 -9.25 3.02 9.05
C ALA A 14 -8.32 1.91 8.55
N LEU A 15 -7.49 1.34 9.43
CA LEU A 15 -6.62 0.21 9.09
C LEU A 15 -7.42 -1.00 8.61
N LEU A 16 -8.42 -1.42 9.40
CA LEU A 16 -9.27 -2.58 9.06
C LEU A 16 -10.07 -2.33 7.79
N PHE A 17 -10.63 -1.13 7.64
CA PHE A 17 -11.35 -0.73 6.43
C PHE A 17 -10.45 -0.82 5.19
N TRP A 18 -9.20 -0.37 5.28
CA TRP A 18 -8.26 -0.46 4.16
C TRP A 18 -7.88 -1.90 3.83
N MET A 19 -7.69 -2.76 4.84
CA MET A 19 -7.48 -4.20 4.62
C MET A 19 -8.66 -4.82 3.86
N ILE A 20 -9.89 -4.48 4.23
CA ILE A 20 -11.09 -4.94 3.51
C ILE A 20 -11.08 -4.47 2.05
N ILE A 21 -10.70 -3.21 1.79
CA ILE A 21 -10.57 -2.70 0.42
C ILE A 21 -9.59 -3.54 -0.40
N ILE A 22 -8.40 -3.81 0.14
CA ILE A 22 -7.38 -4.63 -0.55
C ILE A 22 -7.94 -6.03 -0.83
N PHE A 23 -8.58 -6.65 0.17
CA PHE A 23 -9.17 -7.98 0.02
C PHE A 23 -10.25 -8.02 -1.07
N VAL A 24 -11.10 -7.00 -1.17
CA VAL A 24 -12.12 -6.87 -2.21
C VAL A 24 -11.48 -6.73 -3.60
N TYR A 25 -10.40 -5.97 -3.74
CA TYR A 25 -9.68 -5.87 -5.02
C TYR A 25 -8.98 -7.18 -5.40
N SER A 26 -8.39 -7.87 -4.41
CA SER A 26 -7.77 -9.18 -4.57
C SER A 26 -8.75 -10.28 -4.98
N SER A 27 -10.00 -10.20 -4.51
CA SER A 27 -11.08 -11.12 -4.87
C SER A 27 -11.56 -11.00 -6.33
N LYS A 28 -11.13 -9.95 -7.05
CA LYS A 28 -11.47 -9.80 -8.47
C LYS A 28 -10.62 -10.73 -9.32
N ASN A 29 -11.29 -11.43 -10.24
CA ASN A 29 -10.64 -12.29 -11.22
C ASN A 29 -9.64 -11.51 -12.10
N GLY A 30 -8.77 -12.24 -12.81
CA GLY A 30 -7.71 -11.62 -13.62
C GLY A 30 -8.25 -10.64 -14.67
N THR A 31 -9.34 -11.01 -15.35
CA THR A 31 -9.93 -10.20 -16.44
C THR A 31 -10.56 -8.90 -15.94
N GLU A 32 -11.26 -8.91 -14.81
CA GLU A 32 -11.80 -7.71 -14.18
C GLU A 32 -10.67 -6.81 -13.67
N SER A 33 -9.60 -7.37 -13.13
CA SER A 33 -8.42 -6.59 -12.73
C SER A 33 -7.75 -5.87 -13.90
N ASP A 34 -7.67 -6.53 -15.05
CA ASP A 34 -7.08 -5.95 -16.25
C ASP A 34 -7.96 -4.82 -16.81
N LYS A 35 -9.29 -4.96 -16.75
CA LYS A 35 -10.22 -3.87 -17.08
C LYS A 35 -10.03 -2.64 -16.20
N GLN A 36 -9.79 -2.82 -14.91
CA GLN A 36 -9.53 -1.68 -14.01
C GLN A 36 -8.24 -0.95 -14.39
N SER A 37 -7.19 -1.70 -14.73
CA SER A 37 -5.93 -1.12 -15.19
C SER A 37 -6.10 -0.38 -16.51
N ALA A 38 -6.91 -0.91 -17.43
CA ALA A 38 -7.25 -0.27 -18.70
C ALA A 38 -8.03 1.05 -18.50
N LEU A 39 -8.96 1.10 -17.53
CA LEU A 39 -9.67 2.34 -17.19
C LEU A 39 -8.72 3.41 -16.68
N VAL A 40 -7.75 3.04 -15.84
CA VAL A 40 -6.72 3.98 -15.37
C VAL A 40 -5.91 4.50 -16.55
N ILE A 41 -5.44 3.63 -17.45
CA ILE A 41 -4.72 4.03 -18.66
C ILE A 41 -5.54 4.99 -19.52
N TYR A 42 -6.83 4.70 -19.71
CA TYR A 42 -7.73 5.57 -20.46
C TYR A 42 -7.82 6.99 -19.86
N VAL A 43 -7.92 7.09 -18.53
CA VAL A 43 -7.92 8.40 -17.85
C VAL A 43 -6.61 9.14 -18.07
N PHE A 44 -5.46 8.47 -17.99
CA PHE A 44 -4.16 9.09 -18.29
C PHE A 44 -4.06 9.58 -19.74
N ASN A 45 -4.53 8.79 -20.69
CA ASN A 45 -4.60 9.18 -22.10
C ASN A 45 -5.50 10.42 -22.30
N ALA A 46 -6.65 10.49 -21.62
CA ALA A 46 -7.54 11.64 -21.66
C ALA A 46 -6.93 12.92 -21.06
N LEU A 47 -5.97 12.76 -20.13
CA LEU A 47 -5.17 13.87 -19.58
C LEU A 47 -3.99 14.27 -20.47
N GLY A 48 -3.84 13.65 -21.65
CA GLY A 48 -2.77 13.92 -22.60
C GLY A 48 -1.48 13.13 -22.37
N ILE A 49 -1.50 12.13 -21.50
CA ILE A 49 -0.36 11.25 -21.23
C ILE A 49 -0.61 9.92 -21.94
N ASP A 50 -0.04 9.74 -23.13
CA ASP A 50 -0.18 8.51 -23.92
C ASP A 50 0.68 7.36 -23.36
N LEU A 51 0.17 6.68 -22.33
CA LEU A 51 0.88 5.57 -21.70
C LEU A 51 1.06 4.38 -22.66
N ASN A 52 0.10 4.15 -23.56
CA ASN A 52 0.18 3.05 -24.52
C ASN A 52 1.23 3.34 -25.59
N GLY A 53 1.30 4.56 -26.10
CA GLY A 53 2.35 4.96 -27.03
C GLY A 53 3.75 4.96 -26.41
N MET A 54 3.86 5.29 -25.12
CA MET A 54 5.15 5.30 -24.40
C MET A 54 5.63 3.91 -23.99
N LEU A 55 4.73 3.02 -23.55
CA LEU A 55 5.08 1.78 -22.85
C LEU A 55 4.51 0.51 -23.51
N GLY A 56 3.62 0.64 -24.48
CA GLY A 56 2.96 -0.48 -25.15
C GLY A 56 2.27 -1.42 -24.16
N ASP A 57 2.43 -2.73 -24.37
CA ASP A 57 1.84 -3.77 -23.52
C ASP A 57 2.32 -3.73 -22.06
N LEU A 58 3.43 -3.02 -21.76
CA LEU A 58 3.92 -2.84 -20.40
C LEU A 58 3.10 -1.81 -19.61
N ALA A 59 2.32 -0.95 -20.26
CA ALA A 59 1.51 0.07 -19.59
C ALA A 59 0.59 -0.55 -18.53
N THR A 60 -0.18 -1.58 -18.91
CA THR A 60 -1.09 -2.31 -18.02
C THR A 60 -0.35 -2.96 -16.86
N PHE A 61 0.81 -3.57 -17.15
CA PHE A 61 1.63 -4.20 -16.12
C PHE A 61 2.13 -3.16 -15.10
N ILE A 62 2.69 -2.04 -15.57
CA ILE A 62 3.23 -0.98 -14.72
C ILE A 62 2.13 -0.35 -13.87
N VAL A 63 1.00 0.03 -14.49
CA VAL A 63 -0.14 0.62 -13.78
C VAL A 63 -0.61 -0.30 -12.66
N ARG A 64 -0.77 -1.60 -12.96
CA ARG A 64 -1.18 -2.59 -11.95
C ARG A 64 -0.17 -2.72 -10.82
N LYS A 65 1.14 -2.78 -11.11
CA LYS A 65 2.18 -2.88 -10.07
C LYS A 65 2.32 -1.62 -9.24
N THR A 66 2.14 -0.44 -9.83
CA THR A 66 2.11 0.82 -9.09
C THR A 66 0.86 0.93 -8.21
N ALA A 67 -0.29 0.42 -8.66
CA ALA A 67 -1.50 0.38 -7.85
C ALA A 67 -1.28 -0.46 -6.58
N HIS A 68 -0.80 -1.69 -6.72
CA HIS A 68 -0.52 -2.55 -5.57
C HIS A 68 0.54 -1.94 -4.64
N PHE A 69 1.67 -1.46 -5.19
CA PHE A 69 2.66 -0.72 -4.40
C PHE A 69 2.02 0.41 -3.56
N THR A 70 1.09 1.17 -4.14
CA THR A 70 0.40 2.27 -3.47
C THR A 70 -0.58 1.78 -2.40
N GLU A 71 -1.32 0.70 -2.67
CA GLU A 71 -2.25 0.07 -1.71
C GLU A 71 -1.51 -0.36 -0.43
N TYR A 72 -0.39 -1.05 -0.60
CA TYR A 72 0.42 -1.55 0.50
C TYR A 72 1.25 -0.46 1.19
N LEU A 73 1.62 0.62 0.47
CA LEU A 73 2.16 1.83 1.10
C LEU A 73 1.13 2.47 2.05
N ILE A 74 -0.14 2.60 1.63
CA ILE A 74 -1.21 3.15 2.47
C ILE A 74 -1.47 2.23 3.67
N LEU A 75 -1.50 0.91 3.45
CA LEU A 75 -1.62 -0.08 4.53
C LEU A 75 -0.53 0.11 5.59
N PHE A 76 0.72 0.24 5.16
CA PHE A 76 1.85 0.52 6.05
C PHE A 76 1.67 1.84 6.83
N LEU A 77 1.25 2.92 6.17
CA LEU A 77 1.07 4.22 6.83
C LEU A 77 -0.02 4.16 7.91
N LEU A 78 -1.12 3.45 7.64
CA LEU A 78 -2.20 3.21 8.60
C LEU A 78 -1.73 2.34 9.77
N ALA A 79 -1.02 1.25 9.49
CA ALA A 79 -0.45 0.37 10.50
C ALA A 79 0.56 1.11 11.39
N TYR A 80 1.47 1.90 10.80
CA TYR A 80 2.39 2.76 11.55
C TYR A 80 1.64 3.77 12.42
N ASN A 81 0.58 4.38 11.88
CA ASN A 81 -0.22 5.36 12.63
C ASN A 81 -0.90 4.74 13.86
N VAL A 82 -1.26 3.46 13.80
CA VAL A 82 -1.75 2.68 14.95
C VAL A 82 -0.59 2.35 15.90
N PHE A 83 0.45 1.67 15.42
CA PHE A 83 1.53 1.11 16.26
C PHE A 83 2.36 2.16 16.99
N LYS A 84 2.55 3.36 16.43
CA LYS A 84 3.29 4.44 17.10
C LYS A 84 2.64 4.93 18.40
N ASN A 85 1.39 4.55 18.69
CA ASN A 85 0.73 4.88 19.96
C ASN A 85 1.10 3.89 21.08
N TYR A 86 1.65 2.73 20.75
CA TYR A 86 1.98 1.65 21.70
C TYR A 86 3.47 1.34 21.73
N LEU A 87 4.18 1.61 20.63
CA LEU A 87 5.58 1.27 20.43
C LEU A 87 6.40 2.54 20.15
N ASN A 88 7.70 2.49 20.40
CA ASN A 88 8.60 3.55 19.95
C ASN A 88 8.59 3.64 18.41
N LYS A 89 8.98 4.79 17.85
CA LYS A 89 8.87 5.06 16.40
C LYS A 89 9.60 4.04 15.53
N LYS A 90 10.79 3.58 15.93
CA LYS A 90 11.58 2.62 15.15
C LYS A 90 10.90 1.26 15.13
N THR A 91 10.49 0.76 16.30
CA THR A 91 9.76 -0.50 16.44
C THR A 91 8.41 -0.44 15.73
N ALA A 92 7.69 0.69 15.78
CA ALA A 92 6.44 0.87 15.04
C ALA A 92 6.62 0.77 13.51
N ILE A 93 7.73 1.26 12.96
CA ILE A 93 8.06 1.09 11.53
C ILE A 93 8.28 -0.39 11.21
N VAL A 94 9.10 -1.09 12.01
CA VAL A 94 9.39 -2.52 11.80
C VAL A 94 8.11 -3.35 11.85
N PHE A 95 7.26 -3.16 12.86
CA PHE A 95 5.98 -3.87 12.97
C PHE A 95 5.01 -3.51 11.85
N GLY A 96 5.00 -2.25 11.40
CA GLY A 96 4.21 -1.84 10.23
C GLY A 96 4.64 -2.58 8.96
N ILE A 97 5.94 -2.71 8.72
CA ILE A 97 6.49 -3.46 7.57
C ILE A 97 6.15 -4.95 7.71
N LEU A 98 6.34 -5.55 8.89
CA LEU A 98 6.03 -6.97 9.12
C LEU A 98 4.54 -7.28 8.92
N LEU A 99 3.63 -6.41 9.40
CA LEU A 99 2.20 -6.55 9.14
C LEU A 99 1.91 -6.49 7.65
N THR A 100 2.51 -5.53 6.94
CA THR A 100 2.29 -5.34 5.50
C THR A 100 2.80 -6.53 4.69
N PHE A 101 4.00 -7.03 5.01
CA PHE A 101 4.57 -8.24 4.41
C PHE A 101 3.69 -9.47 4.67
N GLY A 102 3.27 -9.68 5.93
CA GLY A 102 2.37 -10.78 6.28
C GLY A 102 1.05 -10.70 5.53
N TYR A 103 0.48 -9.50 5.40
CA TYR A 103 -0.76 -9.28 4.65
C TYR A 103 -0.60 -9.54 3.15
N ALA A 104 0.50 -9.07 2.54
CA ALA A 104 0.81 -9.37 1.14
C ALA A 104 0.97 -10.88 0.89
N CYS A 105 1.60 -11.61 1.81
CA CYS A 105 1.66 -13.07 1.74
C CYS A 105 0.25 -13.69 1.77
N THR A 106 -0.63 -13.23 2.67
CA THR A 106 -2.01 -13.75 2.73
C THR A 106 -2.81 -13.41 1.47
N ASP A 107 -2.56 -12.24 0.87
CA ASP A 107 -3.23 -11.80 -0.33
C ASP A 107 -2.85 -12.67 -1.54
N GLU A 108 -1.56 -12.91 -1.74
CA GLU A 108 -1.08 -13.77 -2.83
C GLU A 108 -1.54 -15.22 -2.66
N ILE A 109 -1.61 -15.72 -1.43
CA ILE A 109 -2.21 -17.03 -1.12
C ILE A 109 -3.70 -17.02 -1.49
N HIS A 110 -4.45 -15.97 -1.12
CA HIS A 110 -5.86 -15.84 -1.48
C HIS A 110 -6.07 -15.80 -3.00
N GLN A 111 -5.22 -15.07 -3.73
CA GLN A 111 -5.28 -14.98 -5.19
C GLN A 111 -5.07 -16.34 -5.89
N LEU A 112 -4.38 -17.31 -5.28
CA LEU A 112 -4.28 -18.67 -5.83
C LEU A 112 -5.64 -19.37 -5.96
N PHE A 113 -6.64 -18.94 -5.17
CA PHE A 113 -8.00 -19.48 -5.22
C PHE A 113 -8.92 -18.66 -6.15
N VAL A 114 -8.44 -17.57 -6.74
CA VAL A 114 -9.21 -16.69 -7.61
C VAL A 114 -8.95 -17.05 -9.09
N PRO A 115 -9.99 -17.32 -9.90
CA PRO A 115 -9.81 -17.66 -11.32
C PRO A 115 -9.05 -16.59 -12.12
N GLY A 116 -8.09 -17.03 -12.93
CA GLY A 116 -7.31 -16.13 -13.79
C GLY A 116 -6.25 -15.29 -13.06
N ARG A 117 -6.03 -15.52 -11.76
CA ARG A 117 -4.92 -14.95 -10.99
C ARG A 117 -3.80 -15.98 -10.85
N THR A 118 -2.58 -15.49 -10.64
CA THR A 118 -1.41 -16.32 -10.36
C THR A 118 -0.71 -15.74 -9.15
N GLY A 119 -0.61 -16.51 -8.08
CA GLY A 119 0.20 -16.11 -6.93
C GLY A 119 1.68 -16.08 -7.31
N LYS A 120 2.34 -14.95 -7.13
CA LYS A 120 3.75 -14.73 -7.47
C LYS A 120 4.46 -14.12 -6.28
N PHE A 121 5.53 -14.77 -5.82
CA PHE A 121 6.35 -14.21 -4.74
C PHE A 121 6.93 -12.82 -5.08
N ARG A 122 7.16 -12.54 -6.38
CA ARG A 122 7.56 -11.21 -6.85
C ARG A 122 6.54 -10.13 -6.47
N ASP A 123 5.26 -10.46 -6.39
CA ASP A 123 4.19 -9.50 -6.12
C ASP A 123 4.18 -9.14 -4.63
N VAL A 124 4.39 -10.11 -3.74
CA VAL A 124 4.70 -9.87 -2.30
C VAL A 124 5.86 -8.90 -2.13
N LEU A 125 6.94 -9.05 -2.92
CA LEU A 125 8.10 -8.16 -2.84
C LEU A 125 7.79 -6.74 -3.29
N ILE A 126 7.00 -6.57 -4.36
CA ILE A 126 6.56 -5.25 -4.84
C ILE A 126 5.70 -4.58 -3.77
N ASP A 127 4.75 -5.30 -3.19
CA ASP A 127 3.84 -4.80 -2.17
C ASP A 127 4.58 -4.38 -0.91
N THR A 128 5.50 -5.23 -0.47
CA THR A 128 6.37 -4.96 0.69
C THR A 128 7.32 -3.79 0.42
N SER A 129 7.75 -3.59 -0.82
CA SER A 129 8.59 -2.44 -1.18
C SER A 129 7.86 -1.10 -0.95
N GLY A 130 6.54 -1.06 -1.10
CA GLY A 130 5.71 0.09 -0.71
C GLY A 130 5.81 0.39 0.77
N ALA A 131 5.73 -0.63 1.62
CA ALA A 131 5.90 -0.48 3.07
C ALA A 131 7.30 0.05 3.45
N ILE A 132 8.33 -0.53 2.84
CA ILE A 132 9.73 -0.14 3.06
C ILE A 132 9.94 1.32 2.67
N PHE A 133 9.44 1.72 1.49
CA PHE A 133 9.49 3.11 1.03
C PHE A 133 8.82 4.06 2.03
N GLY A 134 7.63 3.73 2.50
CA GLY A 134 6.95 4.50 3.55
C GLY A 134 7.79 4.63 4.83
N GLY A 135 8.43 3.54 5.27
CA GLY A 135 9.31 3.55 6.44
C GLY A 135 10.53 4.46 6.27
N MET A 136 11.14 4.46 5.09
CA MET A 136 12.25 5.35 4.74
C MET A 136 11.81 6.82 4.79
N VAL A 137 10.68 7.16 4.16
CA VAL A 137 10.13 8.52 4.14
C VAL A 137 9.85 9.01 5.57
N ILE A 138 9.21 8.20 6.40
CA ILE A 138 8.93 8.55 7.81
C ILE A 138 10.22 8.77 8.59
N THR A 139 11.23 7.94 8.38
CA THR A 139 12.53 8.07 9.05
C THR A 139 13.23 9.37 8.66
N LEU A 140 13.23 9.70 7.37
CA LEU A 140 13.80 10.94 6.84
C LEU A 140 13.09 12.18 7.42
N VAL A 141 11.76 12.20 7.39
CA VAL A 141 10.95 13.31 7.93
C VAL A 141 11.20 13.48 9.43
N ASN A 142 11.28 12.39 10.20
CA ASN A 142 11.58 12.46 11.63
C ASN A 142 12.99 13.03 11.89
N LYS A 143 13.99 12.67 11.07
CA LYS A 143 15.36 13.17 11.18
C LYS A 143 15.43 14.67 10.88
N ILE A 144 14.75 15.13 9.83
CA ILE A 144 14.68 16.55 9.47
C ILE A 144 14.03 17.36 10.60
N ARG A 145 12.87 16.91 11.11
CA ARG A 145 12.16 17.59 12.20
C ARG A 145 12.96 17.62 13.51
N TYR A 146 13.73 16.59 13.81
CA TYR A 146 14.60 16.56 14.98
C TYR A 146 15.72 17.60 14.86
N LYS A 147 16.38 17.67 13.69
CA LYS A 147 17.43 18.65 13.42
C LYS A 147 16.92 20.09 13.53
N SER A 148 15.72 20.38 13.00
CA SER A 148 15.11 21.72 13.11
C SER A 148 14.78 22.14 14.54
N LYS A 149 14.51 21.19 15.46
CA LYS A 149 14.24 21.49 16.87
C LYS A 149 15.49 21.77 17.72
N ILE A 150 16.66 21.36 17.25
CA ILE A 150 17.94 21.60 17.95
C ILE A 150 18.54 22.95 17.55
N VAL A 151 18.18 23.46 16.37
CA VAL A 151 18.73 24.70 15.79
C VAL A 151 17.90 25.94 16.17
N VAL A 152 16.76 25.75 16.86
CA VAL A 152 15.92 26.82 17.45
C VAL A 152 16.02 26.73 18.96
#